data_AF-A0A0G0NF21-F1
#
_entry.id   AF-A0A0G0NF21-F1
#
_cell.length_a   1.000
_cell.length_b   1.000
_cell.length_c   1.000
_cell.angle_alpha   90.00
_cell.angle_beta   90.00
_cell.angle_gamma   90.00
#
_symmetry.space_group_name_H-M   'P 1'
#
loop_
_entity.id
_entity.type
_entity.pdbx_description
1 polymer ?
#
loop_
_entity_poly.entity_id
_entity_poly.type
_entity_poly.pdbx_seq_one_letter_code
_entity_poly.pdbx_strand_id
1 'polypeptide(L)' 'PSEIIFVADAEEDMRVAKKFDAFAIGLTTNIDGERLLSAGANEIADNLHTVLEIIRKV' A
#
# COMPACT_ATOMS: atom_id res chain seq x y z
N PRO A 1 10.08 -10.94 7.15
CA PRO A 1 9.44 -10.14 6.08
C PRO A 1 8.02 -10.65 5.86
N SER A 2 7.04 -9.78 5.66
CA SER A 2 5.71 -10.24 5.22
C SER A 2 5.85 -10.91 3.86
N GLU A 3 5.23 -12.08 3.67
CA GLU A 3 5.28 -12.84 2.41
C GLU A 3 4.28 -12.32 1.38
N ILE A 4 3.40 -11.38 1.78
CA ILE A 4 2.30 -10.88 0.97
C ILE A 4 2.47 -9.37 0.77
N ILE A 5 2.58 -8.97 -0.49
CA ILE A 5 2.52 -7.56 -0.87
C ILE A 5 1.10 -7.28 -1.37
N PHE A 6 0.47 -6.29 -0.77
CA PHE A 6 -0.90 -5.90 -1.07
C PHE A 6 -0.91 -4.48 -1.64
N VAL A 7 -1.53 -4.30 -2.80
CA VAL A 7 -1.52 -3.03 -3.55
C VAL A 7 -2.96 -2.62 -3.84
N ALA A 8 -3.38 -1.45 -3.36
CA ALA A 8 -4.73 -0.91 -3.58
C ALA A 8 -4.78 0.61 -3.40
N ASP A 9 -5.89 1.25 -3.77
CA ASP A 9 -6.09 2.69 -3.73
C ASP A 9 -7.26 3.16 -2.83
N ALA A 10 -7.72 2.29 -1.91
CA ALA A 10 -8.77 2.60 -0.95
C ALA A 10 -8.35 2.34 0.51
N GLU A 11 -8.92 3.10 1.44
CA GLU A 11 -8.66 2.95 2.89
C GLU A 11 -9.10 1.59 3.43
N GLU A 12 -10.23 1.07 2.96
CA GLU A 12 -10.78 -0.20 3.43
C GLU A 12 -9.81 -1.36 3.12
N ASP A 13 -9.19 -1.31 1.96
CA ASP A 13 -8.21 -2.29 1.51
C ASP A 13 -6.93 -2.24 2.37
N MET A 14 -6.45 -1.04 2.74
CA MET A 14 -5.31 -0.90 3.66
C MET A 14 -5.61 -1.47 5.05
N ARG A 15 -6.84 -1.24 5.55
CA ARG A 15 -7.27 -1.81 6.84
C ARG A 15 -7.34 -3.34 6.78
N VAL A 16 -7.74 -3.90 5.64
CA VAL A 16 -7.74 -5.35 5.40
C VAL A 16 -6.31 -5.87 5.34
N ALA A 17 -5.43 -5.26 4.56
CA ALA A 17 -4.02 -5.65 4.43
C ALA A 17 -3.32 -5.74 5.80
N LYS A 18 -3.54 -4.75 6.66
CA LYS A 18 -3.02 -4.72 8.03
C LYS A 18 -3.52 -5.88 8.89
N LYS A 19 -4.78 -6.32 8.72
CA LYS A 19 -5.32 -7.48 9.47
C LYS A 19 -4.66 -8.79 9.06
N PHE A 20 -4.17 -8.89 7.83
CA PHE A 20 -3.49 -10.07 7.28
C PHE A 20 -1.96 -10.00 7.40
N ASP A 21 -1.43 -8.99 8.11
CA ASP A 21 0.01 -8.75 8.26
C ASP A 21 0.73 -8.63 6.89
N ALA A 22 0.02 -8.11 5.88
CA ALA A 22 0.57 -7.86 4.54
C ALA A 22 1.38 -6.56 4.52
N PHE A 23 2.39 -6.50 3.65
CA PHE A 23 3.05 -5.24 3.30
C PHE A 23 2.17 -4.46 2.32
N ALA A 24 1.52 -3.41 2.80
CA ALA A 24 0.54 -2.63 2.06
C ALA A 24 1.19 -1.44 1.34
N ILE A 25 0.99 -1.35 0.02
CA ILE A 25 1.39 -0.20 -0.81
C ILE A 25 0.13 0.51 -1.27
N GLY A 26 -0.02 1.77 -0.85
CA GLY A 26 -1.16 2.61 -1.24
C GLY A 26 -0.91 3.32 -2.58
N LEU A 27 -1.79 3.10 -3.57
CA LEU A 27 -1.79 3.83 -4.83
C LEU A 27 -2.63 5.11 -4.72
N THR A 28 -2.06 6.27 -5.05
CA THR A 28 -2.77 7.56 -4.96
C THR A 28 -3.64 7.87 -6.18
N THR A 29 -4.14 6.84 -6.87
CA THR A 29 -4.97 6.98 -8.08
C THR A 29 -6.37 7.48 -7.79
N ASN A 30 -6.87 7.25 -6.56
CA ASN A 30 -8.25 7.54 -6.17
C ASN A 30 -8.37 8.37 -4.87
N ILE A 31 -7.48 8.15 -3.90
CA ILE A 31 -7.45 8.84 -2.61
C ILE A 31 -6.04 9.40 -2.34
N ASP A 32 -5.95 10.46 -1.54
CA ASP A 32 -4.67 11.04 -1.13
C ASP A 32 -3.82 10.07 -0.28
N GLY A 33 -2.49 10.23 -0.35
CA GLY A 33 -1.56 9.36 0.35
C GLY A 33 -1.68 9.41 1.87
N GLU A 34 -2.05 10.55 2.46
CA GLU A 34 -2.16 10.70 3.92
C GLU A 34 -3.28 9.83 4.50
N ARG A 35 -4.41 9.73 3.79
CA ARG A 35 -5.52 8.84 4.14
C ARG A 35 -5.12 7.38 4.02
N LEU A 36 -4.38 6.99 2.98
CA LEU A 36 -3.91 5.62 2.81
C LEU A 36 -2.91 5.22 3.91
N LEU A 37 -1.96 6.09 4.25
CA LEU A 37 -1.04 5.90 5.38
C LEU A 37 -1.80 5.75 6.70
N SER A 38 -2.77 6.63 6.95
CA SER A 38 -3.61 6.57 8.16
C SER A 38 -4.43 5.28 8.23
N ALA A 39 -4.81 4.71 7.08
CA ALA A 39 -5.57 3.46 6.98
C ALA A 39 -4.70 2.19 7.09
N GLY A 40 -3.37 2.32 7.04
CA GLY A 40 -2.43 1.20 7.26
C GLY A 40 -1.49 0.89 6.11
N ALA A 41 -1.36 1.76 5.11
CA ALA A 41 -0.30 1.63 4.10
C ALA A 41 1.10 1.73 4.76
N ASN A 42 2.03 0.88 4.32
CA ASN A 42 3.44 0.96 4.69
C ASN A 42 4.18 2.00 3.84
N GLU A 43 3.85 2.03 2.55
CA GLU A 43 4.47 2.89 1.54
C GLU A 43 3.39 3.43 0.59
N ILE A 44 3.71 4.52 -0.10
CA ILE A 44 2.82 5.17 -1.05
C ILE A 44 3.46 5.19 -2.44
N ALA A 45 2.64 4.93 -3.45
CA ALA A 45 3.01 5.01 -4.86
C ALA A 45 2.00 5.87 -5.62
N ASP A 46 2.50 6.69 -6.53
CA ASP A 46 1.70 7.53 -7.43
C ASP A 46 1.39 6.82 -8.76
N ASN A 47 2.13 5.76 -9.08
CA ASN A 47 1.99 4.98 -10.30
C ASN A 47 2.55 3.56 -10.14
N LEU A 48 2.30 2.70 -11.14
CA LEU A 48 2.75 1.30 -11.13
C LEU A 48 4.28 1.15 -11.16
N HIS A 49 5.00 2.10 -11.74
CA HIS A 49 6.47 2.05 -11.76
C HIS A 49 7.03 2.21 -10.34
N THR A 50 6.54 3.18 -9.58
CA THR A 50 6.90 3.41 -8.17
C THR A 50 6.58 2.19 -7.30
N VAL A 51 5.45 1.50 -7.56
CA VAL A 51 5.12 0.22 -6.89
C VAL A 51 6.23 -0.82 -7.11
N LEU A 52 6.68 -1.00 -8.35
CA LEU A 52 7.73 -1.96 -8.68
C LEU A 52 9.08 -1.61 -8.02
N GLU A 53 9.38 -0.32 -7.87
CA GLU A 53 10.58 0.13 -7.15
C GLU A 53 10.52 -0.17 -5.66
N ILE A 54 9.35 -0.01 -5.03
CA ILE A 54 9.13 -0.35 -3.62
C ILE A 54 9.30 -1.87 -3.43
N ILE A 55 8.66 -2.69 -4.27
CA ILE A 55 8.73 -4.15 -4.18
C ILE A 55 10.17 -4.67 -4.24
N ARG A 56 11.07 -4.02 -5.00
CA ARG A 56 12.48 -4.41 -5.10
C ARG A 56 13.31 -4.11 -3.84
N LYS A 57 12.81 -3.26 -2.93
CA LYS A 57 13.50 -2.85 -1.70
C LYS A 57 13.07 -3.67 -0.48
N VAL A 58 11.92 -4.35 -0.57
CA VAL A 58 11.32 -5.19 0.49
C VAL A 58 11.84 -6.61 0.36
#